data_AF-A0A497GNF2-F1
#
_entry.id   AF-A0A497GNF2-F1
#
_cell.length_a   1.000
_cell.length_b   1.000
_cell.length_c   1.000
_cell.angle_alpha   90.00
_cell.angle_beta   90.00
_cell.angle_gamma   90.00
#
_symmetry.space_group_name_H-M   'P 1'
#
loop_
_entity.id
_entity.type
_entity.pdbx_description
1 polymer ?
#
loop_
_entity_poly.entity_id
_entity_poly.type
_entity_poly.pdbx_seq_one_letter_code
_entity_poly.pdbx_strand_id
1 'polypeptide(L)'
;IITLREESLEKAIALDYWLIANALAYAYDKPTPEQAFTAFLEGELQALDPRIVEVPNATVESLAIRQEHVEAVIAFTHSWGIHRVHVLLGVSVLSKSSSYDPKRNIVIIKVKFQVLSDKPVLVSFKALEGELLNVKQYADQVYEIEVGITPNLRAKLLVMDSRGLKVVIEL
;
A
#
# COMPACT_ATOMS: atom_id res chain seq x y z
N ILE A 1 -15.99 29.50 11.94
CA ILE A 1 -14.95 29.56 12.98
C ILE A 1 -14.60 28.11 13.29
N ILE A 2 -13.52 27.58 12.71
CA ILE A 2 -12.98 26.29 13.15
C ILE A 2 -12.21 26.58 14.43
N THR A 3 -12.46 25.82 15.48
CA THR A 3 -11.81 26.06 16.77
C THR A 3 -10.40 25.48 16.73
N LEU A 4 -9.43 26.13 17.39
CA LEU A 4 -8.04 25.66 17.49
C LEU A 4 -7.91 24.19 17.93
N ARG A 5 -8.90 23.68 18.66
CA ARG A 5 -8.98 22.30 19.14
C ARG A 5 -9.31 21.30 18.03
N GLU A 6 -10.17 21.68 17.08
CA GLU A 6 -10.50 20.83 15.91
C GLU A 6 -9.29 20.73 14.97
N GLU A 7 -8.59 21.83 14.72
CA GLU A 7 -7.35 21.81 13.91
C GLU A 7 -6.26 20.92 14.54
N SER A 8 -6.15 20.90 15.87
CA SER A 8 -5.19 20.04 16.57
C SER A 8 -5.56 18.56 16.46
N LEU A 9 -6.86 18.23 16.45
CA LEU A 9 -7.34 16.87 16.31
C LEU A 9 -7.13 16.33 14.89
N GLU A 10 -7.49 17.11 13.86
CA GLU A 10 -7.29 16.72 12.46
C GLU A 10 -5.81 16.50 12.13
N LYS A 11 -4.93 17.35 12.67
CA LYS A 11 -3.47 17.17 12.54
C LYS A 11 -2.98 15.88 13.18
N ALA A 12 -3.45 15.56 14.39
CA ALA A 12 -3.10 14.32 15.07
C ALA A 12 -3.55 13.09 14.27
N ILE A 13 -4.80 13.09 13.78
CA ILE A 13 -5.35 12.01 12.94
C ILE A 13 -4.55 11.84 11.65
N ALA A 14 -4.17 12.94 11.00
CA ALA A 14 -3.36 12.90 9.79
C ALA A 14 -1.95 12.37 10.03
N LEU A 15 -1.32 12.78 11.14
CA LEU A 15 -0.01 12.31 11.56
C LEU A 15 -0.02 10.81 11.86
N ASP A 16 -0.97 10.34 12.66
CA ASP A 16 -1.17 8.93 12.99
C ASP A 16 -1.23 8.05 11.73
N TYR A 17 -2.01 8.49 10.74
CA TYR A 17 -2.13 7.81 9.45
C TYR A 17 -0.82 7.78 8.67
N TRP A 18 -0.12 8.91 8.61
CA TRP A 18 1.12 9.04 7.86
C TRP A 18 2.25 8.20 8.46
N LEU A 19 2.33 8.13 9.79
CA LEU A 19 3.26 7.26 10.52
C LEU A 19 3.09 5.80 10.11
N ILE A 20 1.84 5.31 10.06
CA ILE A 20 1.56 3.92 9.67
C ILE A 20 1.91 3.68 8.20
N ALA A 21 1.47 4.56 7.30
CA ALA A 21 1.71 4.41 5.87
C ALA A 21 3.22 4.35 5.57
N ASN A 22 4.02 5.22 6.19
CA ASN A 22 5.47 5.22 6.05
C ASN A 22 6.12 3.97 6.64
N ALA A 23 5.69 3.54 7.83
CA ALA A 23 6.20 2.33 8.47
C ALA A 23 5.94 1.09 7.60
N LEU A 24 4.73 0.97 7.02
CA LEU A 24 4.40 -0.09 6.06
C LEU A 24 5.27 -0.02 4.80
N ALA A 25 5.40 1.18 4.19
CA ALA A 25 6.22 1.38 3.01
C ALA A 25 7.70 1.02 3.24
N TYR A 26 8.23 1.39 4.41
CA TYR A 26 9.60 1.07 4.81
C TYR A 26 9.80 -0.42 5.04
N ALA A 27 8.85 -1.08 5.69
CA ALA A 27 8.94 -2.47 6.12
C ALA A 27 8.81 -3.49 4.97
N TYR A 28 8.07 -3.16 3.91
CA TYR A 28 7.71 -4.08 2.83
C TYR A 28 8.90 -4.85 2.22
N ASP A 29 10.00 -4.15 1.93
CA ASP A 29 11.18 -4.72 1.27
C ASP A 29 12.23 -5.27 2.27
N LYS A 30 11.87 -5.43 3.56
CA LYS A 30 12.81 -5.84 4.62
C LYS A 30 12.79 -7.36 4.85
N PRO A 31 13.91 -7.96 5.29
CA PRO A 31 13.95 -9.40 5.61
C PRO A 31 13.01 -9.82 6.74
N THR A 32 12.79 -8.94 7.72
CA THR A 32 11.86 -9.12 8.84
C THR A 32 10.85 -7.96 8.89
N PRO A 33 9.83 -7.96 8.00
CA PRO A 33 8.95 -6.81 7.83
C PRO A 33 8.24 -6.37 9.11
N GLU A 34 7.73 -7.30 9.91
CA GLU A 34 7.01 -6.97 11.14
C GLU A 34 7.91 -6.26 12.17
N GLN A 35 9.14 -6.73 12.34
CA GLN A 35 10.11 -6.07 13.23
C GLN A 35 10.53 -4.71 12.69
N ALA A 36 10.75 -4.61 11.38
CA ALA A 36 11.12 -3.34 10.73
C ALA A 36 10.00 -2.31 10.83
N PHE A 37 8.73 -2.73 10.71
CA PHE A 37 7.56 -1.88 10.90
C PHE A 37 7.53 -1.32 12.33
N THR A 38 7.58 -2.19 13.34
CA THR A 38 7.49 -1.78 14.75
C THR A 38 8.65 -0.86 15.12
N ALA A 39 9.89 -1.21 14.75
CA ALA A 39 11.07 -0.39 15.04
C ALA A 39 11.02 0.98 14.34
N PHE A 40 10.52 1.05 13.10
CA PHE A 40 10.35 2.32 12.40
C PHE A 40 9.29 3.19 13.08
N LEU A 41 8.12 2.61 13.41
CA LEU A 41 7.04 3.34 14.06
C LEU A 41 7.46 3.88 15.44
N GLU A 42 8.13 3.05 16.25
CA GLU A 42 8.69 3.47 17.54
C GLU A 42 9.71 4.59 17.39
N GLY A 43 10.61 4.47 16.39
CA GLY A 43 11.62 5.50 16.11
C GLY A 43 11.00 6.84 15.71
N GLU A 44 10.00 6.83 14.83
CA GLU A 44 9.30 8.05 14.42
C GLU A 44 8.51 8.68 15.57
N LEU A 45 7.84 7.88 16.40
CA LEU A 45 7.14 8.38 17.59
C LEU A 45 8.09 9.04 18.60
N GLN A 46 9.28 8.46 18.80
CA GLN A 46 10.31 9.05 19.66
C GLN A 46 10.92 10.33 19.09
N ALA A 47 10.89 10.51 17.76
CA ALA A 47 11.40 11.70 17.09
C ALA A 47 10.42 12.88 17.11
N LEU A 48 9.15 12.66 17.45
CA LEU A 48 8.15 13.72 17.57
C LEU A 48 8.50 14.69 18.71
N ASP A 49 8.36 15.99 18.44
CA ASP A 49 8.55 17.03 19.46
C ASP A 49 7.23 17.25 20.25
N PRO A 50 7.17 16.89 21.54
CA PRO A 50 5.96 17.02 22.35
C PRO A 50 5.53 18.48 22.57
N ARG A 51 6.37 19.46 22.24
CA ARG A 51 6.04 20.89 22.29
C ARG A 51 5.21 21.34 21.09
N ILE A 52 5.22 20.56 20.00
CA ILE A 52 4.55 20.87 18.73
C ILE A 52 3.30 20.03 18.56
N VAL A 53 3.39 18.74 18.89
CA VAL A 53 2.29 17.77 18.73
C VAL A 53 2.23 16.84 19.93
N GLU A 54 1.03 16.37 20.26
CA GLU A 54 0.87 15.30 21.25
C GLU A 54 1.53 14.01 20.73
N VAL A 55 2.29 13.33 21.59
CA VAL A 55 2.89 12.02 21.26
C VAL A 55 2.02 10.92 21.86
N PRO A 56 1.27 10.15 21.04
CA PRO A 56 0.43 9.08 21.53
C PRO A 56 1.23 7.84 21.92
N ASN A 57 0.64 7.00 22.76
CA ASN A 57 1.07 5.60 22.86
C ASN A 57 0.45 4.79 21.73
N ALA A 58 1.22 3.94 21.05
CA ALA A 58 0.74 3.13 19.93
C ALA A 58 0.70 1.64 20.28
N THR A 59 -0.36 0.96 19.89
CA THR A 59 -0.49 -0.50 20.02
C THR A 59 -0.86 -1.11 18.68
N VAL A 60 -0.05 -2.04 18.19
CA VAL A 60 -0.33 -2.81 16.96
C VAL A 60 -1.43 -3.82 17.26
N GLU A 61 -2.64 -3.61 16.74
CA GLU A 61 -3.75 -4.55 16.90
C GLU A 61 -3.71 -5.66 15.83
N SER A 62 -3.33 -5.31 14.59
CA SER A 62 -3.15 -6.25 13.48
C SER A 62 -2.07 -5.74 12.53
N LEU A 63 -1.28 -6.66 11.96
CA LEU A 63 -0.27 -6.37 10.95
C LEU A 63 -0.16 -7.55 9.98
N ALA A 64 -0.25 -7.26 8.69
CA ALA A 64 -0.03 -8.23 7.63
C ALA A 64 0.81 -7.57 6.52
N ILE A 65 2.02 -8.07 6.30
CA ILE A 65 2.89 -7.62 5.21
C ILE A 65 3.21 -8.82 4.33
N ARG A 66 2.53 -8.91 3.19
CA ARG A 66 2.65 -9.98 2.19
C ARG A 66 2.84 -9.35 0.80
N GLN A 67 3.21 -10.16 -0.18
CA GLN A 67 3.48 -9.66 -1.53
C GLN A 67 2.26 -8.97 -2.13
N GLU A 68 1.08 -9.58 -2.04
CA GLU A 68 -0.16 -9.09 -2.65
C GLU A 68 -1.00 -8.20 -1.71
N HIS A 69 -0.58 -8.03 -0.45
CA HIS A 69 -1.38 -7.43 0.61
C HIS A 69 -0.51 -6.84 1.72
N VAL A 70 -0.69 -5.55 1.98
CA VAL A 70 -0.15 -4.85 3.15
C VAL A 70 -1.28 -4.19 3.93
N GLU A 71 -1.34 -4.46 5.23
CA GLU A 71 -2.38 -3.98 6.12
C GLU A 71 -1.84 -3.79 7.53
N ALA A 72 -2.24 -2.69 8.17
CA ALA A 72 -2.00 -2.47 9.59
C ALA A 72 -3.21 -1.80 10.24
N VAL A 73 -3.54 -2.25 11.46
CA VAL A 73 -4.52 -1.62 12.35
C VAL A 73 -3.81 -1.28 13.64
N ILE A 74 -3.70 0.02 13.93
CA ILE A 74 -3.01 0.54 15.12
C ILE A 74 -3.99 1.34 15.97
N ALA A 75 -3.96 1.10 17.27
CA ALA A 75 -4.63 1.94 18.25
C ALA A 75 -3.65 2.97 18.82
N PHE A 76 -3.90 4.24 18.54
CA PHE A 76 -3.20 5.37 19.18
C PHE A 76 -4.00 5.85 20.38
N THR A 77 -3.36 5.87 21.55
CA THR A 77 -3.92 6.39 22.79
C THR A 77 -3.43 7.82 22.98
N HIS A 78 -4.34 8.77 22.74
CA HIS A 78 -4.17 10.19 22.99
C HIS A 78 -4.91 10.58 24.29
N SER A 79 -4.64 11.79 24.77
CA SER A 79 -5.26 12.42 25.94
C SER A 79 -6.78 12.57 25.81
N TRP A 80 -7.27 12.66 24.58
CA TRP A 80 -8.68 12.80 24.23
C TRP A 80 -9.37 11.46 23.93
N GLY A 81 -8.63 10.35 23.89
CA GLY A 81 -9.20 9.01 23.69
C GLY A 81 -8.34 8.09 22.83
N ILE A 82 -8.93 6.95 22.46
CA ILE A 82 -8.29 5.96 21.61
C ILE A 82 -8.77 6.16 20.17
N HIS A 83 -7.82 6.35 19.26
CA HIS A 83 -8.04 6.47 17.83
C HIS A 83 -7.47 5.27 17.11
N ARG A 84 -8.30 4.56 16.36
CA ARG A 84 -7.88 3.40 15.57
C ARG A 84 -7.68 3.82 14.14
N VAL A 85 -6.50 3.53 13.62
CA VAL A 85 -6.14 3.82 12.25
C VAL A 85 -5.88 2.53 11.51
N HIS A 86 -6.54 2.41 10.36
CA HIS A 86 -6.43 1.29 9.45
C HIS A 86 -5.81 1.79 8.14
N VAL A 87 -4.72 1.16 7.71
CA VAL A 87 -4.07 1.40 6.43
C VAL A 87 -3.99 0.09 5.68
N LEU A 88 -4.47 0.07 4.43
CA LEU A 88 -4.57 -1.11 3.58
C LEU A 88 -4.13 -0.76 2.16
N LEU A 89 -3.33 -1.65 1.57
CA LEU A 89 -3.19 -1.81 0.13
C LEU A 89 -3.15 -3.30 -0.18
N GLY A 90 -4.09 -3.77 -0.98
CA GLY A 90 -4.13 -5.15 -1.44
C GLY A 90 -4.62 -5.25 -2.87
N VAL A 91 -4.52 -6.43 -3.46
CA VAL A 91 -5.08 -6.69 -4.80
C VAL A 91 -5.93 -7.95 -4.81
N SER A 92 -7.10 -7.86 -5.43
CA SER A 92 -7.96 -9.00 -5.73
C SER A 92 -8.02 -9.25 -7.24
N VAL A 93 -7.48 -10.39 -7.69
CA VAL A 93 -7.51 -10.78 -9.11
C VAL A 93 -8.91 -11.26 -9.49
N LEU A 94 -9.53 -10.59 -10.45
CA LEU A 94 -10.89 -10.89 -10.93
C LEU A 94 -10.89 -11.85 -12.11
N SER A 95 -9.96 -11.66 -13.05
CA SER A 95 -9.75 -12.57 -14.16
C SER A 95 -8.34 -12.48 -14.71
N LYS A 96 -7.91 -13.56 -15.34
CA LYS A 96 -6.58 -13.69 -15.93
C LYS A 96 -6.68 -14.55 -17.17
N SER A 97 -6.06 -14.10 -18.25
CA SER A 97 -5.92 -14.86 -19.48
C SER A 97 -4.55 -14.63 -20.10
N SER A 98 -4.14 -15.52 -20.99
CA SER A 98 -2.91 -15.39 -21.74
C SER A 98 -3.14 -15.74 -23.21
N SER A 99 -2.38 -15.09 -24.07
CA SER A 99 -2.38 -15.36 -25.51
C SER A 99 -0.96 -15.24 -26.05
N TYR A 100 -0.61 -16.04 -27.05
CA TYR A 100 0.69 -15.97 -27.70
C TYR A 100 0.59 -15.14 -28.98
N ASP A 101 1.47 -14.14 -29.11
CA ASP A 101 1.63 -13.37 -30.34
C ASP A 101 2.82 -13.93 -31.14
N PRO A 102 2.58 -14.71 -32.22
CA PRO A 102 3.64 -15.31 -33.01
C PRO A 102 4.46 -14.28 -33.80
N LYS A 103 3.93 -13.09 -34.07
CA LYS A 103 4.66 -12.05 -34.82
C LYS A 103 5.75 -11.41 -33.97
N ARG A 104 5.47 -11.26 -32.67
CA ARG A 104 6.38 -10.66 -31.69
C ARG A 104 7.14 -11.70 -30.87
N ASN A 105 6.77 -12.98 -30.98
CA ASN A 105 7.30 -14.07 -30.17
C ASN A 105 7.20 -13.79 -28.65
N ILE A 106 6.05 -13.27 -28.22
CA ILE A 106 5.76 -12.96 -26.81
C ILE A 106 4.45 -13.61 -26.37
N VAL A 107 4.35 -13.89 -25.07
CA VAL A 107 3.09 -14.21 -24.42
C VAL A 107 2.53 -12.91 -23.83
N ILE A 108 1.33 -12.53 -24.23
CA ILE A 108 0.58 -11.41 -23.68
C ILE A 108 -0.31 -11.96 -22.59
N ILE A 109 -0.05 -11.56 -21.35
CA ILE A 109 -0.88 -11.86 -20.20
C ILE A 109 -1.78 -10.68 -19.94
N LYS A 110 -3.09 -10.94 -19.91
CA LYS A 110 -4.11 -9.96 -19.62
C LYS A 110 -4.72 -10.28 -18.25
N VAL A 111 -4.60 -9.34 -17.32
CA VAL A 111 -5.12 -9.48 -15.96
C VAL A 111 -6.12 -8.36 -15.68
N LYS A 112 -7.24 -8.72 -15.08
CA LYS A 112 -8.18 -7.77 -14.51
C LYS A 112 -8.18 -7.96 -12.99
N PHE A 113 -7.94 -6.90 -12.25
CA PHE A 113 -7.91 -6.94 -10.79
C PHE A 113 -8.46 -5.66 -10.17
N GLN A 114 -8.86 -5.75 -8.92
CA GLN A 114 -9.27 -4.62 -8.10
C GLN A 114 -8.17 -4.31 -7.09
N VAL A 115 -7.78 -3.03 -7.00
CA VAL A 115 -6.95 -2.55 -5.89
C VAL A 115 -7.87 -2.30 -4.70
N LEU A 116 -7.55 -2.93 -3.58
CA LEU A 116 -8.21 -2.75 -2.30
C LEU A 116 -7.41 -1.73 -1.48
N SER A 117 -8.07 -0.69 -1.00
CA SER A 117 -7.44 0.35 -0.18
C SER A 117 -8.43 0.90 0.83
N ASP A 118 -7.93 1.35 1.99
CA ASP A 118 -8.75 2.01 3.02
C ASP A 118 -9.34 3.35 2.57
N LYS A 119 -8.71 3.98 1.57
CA LYS A 119 -9.12 5.27 0.97
C LYS A 119 -8.83 5.27 -0.53
N PRO A 120 -9.53 6.09 -1.33
CA PRO A 120 -9.18 6.27 -2.73
C PRO A 120 -7.72 6.69 -2.91
N VAL A 121 -6.95 5.93 -3.69
CA VAL A 121 -5.52 6.19 -3.95
C VAL A 121 -5.23 6.26 -5.44
N LEU A 122 -4.23 7.06 -5.78
CA LEU A 122 -3.61 7.01 -7.10
C LEU A 122 -2.63 5.85 -7.13
N VAL A 123 -2.68 5.04 -8.19
CA VAL A 123 -1.83 3.87 -8.35
C VAL A 123 -1.06 3.93 -9.66
N SER A 124 0.13 3.34 -9.63
CA SER A 124 1.03 3.17 -10.77
C SER A 124 1.44 1.71 -10.87
N PHE A 125 1.77 1.31 -12.10
CA PHE A 125 2.06 -0.08 -12.45
C PHE A 125 3.42 -0.19 -13.09
N LYS A 126 4.15 -1.24 -12.74
CA LYS A 126 5.43 -1.58 -13.36
C LYS A 126 5.52 -3.08 -13.57
N ALA A 127 5.75 -3.52 -14.80
CA ALA A 127 6.16 -4.89 -15.06
C ALA A 127 7.58 -5.08 -14.49
N LEU A 128 7.75 -6.03 -13.57
CA LEU A 128 9.08 -6.42 -13.07
C LEU A 128 9.78 -7.36 -14.04
N GLU A 129 9.00 -8.15 -14.77
CA GLU A 129 9.46 -9.05 -15.83
C GLU A 129 8.61 -8.79 -17.08
N GLY A 130 9.26 -8.49 -18.20
CA GLY A 130 8.61 -8.13 -19.47
C GLY A 130 8.27 -6.65 -19.62
N GLU A 131 7.28 -6.38 -20.47
CA GLU A 131 6.88 -5.03 -20.88
C GLU A 131 5.40 -4.78 -20.54
N LEU A 132 5.12 -3.63 -19.92
CA LEU A 132 3.76 -3.16 -19.69
C LEU A 132 3.19 -2.60 -21.01
N LEU A 133 2.27 -3.33 -21.64
CA LEU A 133 1.75 -2.99 -22.96
C LEU A 133 0.57 -2.03 -22.90
N ASN A 134 -0.32 -2.23 -21.90
CA ASN A 134 -1.55 -1.45 -21.78
C ASN A 134 -2.05 -1.43 -20.34
N VAL A 135 -2.66 -0.32 -19.96
CA VAL A 135 -3.35 -0.14 -18.67
C VAL A 135 -4.68 0.54 -18.93
N LYS A 136 -5.77 -0.12 -18.57
CA LYS A 136 -7.12 0.46 -18.57
C LYS A 136 -7.62 0.54 -17.14
N GLN A 137 -8.11 1.72 -16.77
CA GLN A 137 -8.74 1.97 -15.49
C GLN A 137 -10.26 2.01 -15.65
N TYR A 138 -10.94 1.41 -14.69
CA TYR A 138 -12.40 1.45 -14.53
C TYR A 138 -12.75 2.10 -13.19
N ALA A 139 -14.06 2.20 -12.91
CA ALA A 139 -14.55 2.62 -11.60
C ALA A 139 -14.07 1.68 -10.48
N ASP A 140 -14.16 2.15 -9.24
CA ASP A 140 -13.92 1.37 -8.02
C ASP A 140 -12.52 0.72 -7.94
N GLN A 141 -11.52 1.42 -8.47
CA GLN A 141 -10.11 0.99 -8.55
C GLN A 141 -9.93 -0.39 -9.22
N VAL A 142 -10.76 -0.69 -10.22
CA VAL A 142 -10.58 -1.86 -11.07
C VAL A 142 -9.69 -1.52 -12.25
N TYR A 143 -8.71 -2.38 -12.54
CA TYR A 143 -7.76 -2.21 -13.63
C TYR A 143 -7.72 -3.45 -14.51
N GLU A 144 -7.56 -3.24 -15.81
CA GLU A 144 -7.22 -4.27 -16.79
C GLU A 144 -5.85 -3.94 -17.38
N ILE A 145 -4.90 -4.85 -17.22
CA ILE A 145 -3.50 -4.66 -17.57
C ILE A 145 -3.05 -5.76 -18.51
N GLU A 146 -2.30 -5.36 -19.53
CA GLU A 146 -1.67 -6.28 -20.48
C GLU A 146 -0.15 -6.20 -20.31
N VAL A 147 0.48 -7.34 -20.02
CA VAL A 147 1.93 -7.49 -19.87
C VAL A 147 2.43 -8.46 -20.92
N GLY A 148 3.40 -8.04 -21.72
CA GLY A 148 4.10 -8.89 -22.69
C GLY A 148 5.35 -9.49 -22.07
N ILE A 149 5.48 -10.81 -22.13
CA ILE A 149 6.68 -11.52 -21.65
C ILE A 149 7.25 -12.45 -22.70
N THR A 150 8.55 -12.72 -22.61
CA THR A 150 9.18 -13.81 -23.34
C THR A 150 8.57 -15.15 -22.92
N PRO A 151 8.34 -16.10 -23.84
CA PRO A 151 7.88 -17.44 -23.50
C PRO A 151 8.73 -18.08 -22.38
N ASN A 152 8.07 -18.79 -21.47
CA ASN A 152 8.66 -19.47 -20.30
C ASN A 152 9.12 -18.57 -19.14
N LEU A 153 8.97 -17.24 -19.22
CA LEU A 153 9.14 -16.36 -18.06
C LEU A 153 7.87 -16.31 -17.20
N ARG A 154 8.01 -15.91 -15.93
CA ARG A 154 6.89 -15.61 -15.04
C ARG A 154 6.70 -14.11 -14.99
N ALA A 155 5.54 -13.63 -15.42
CA ALA A 155 5.22 -12.21 -15.32
C ALA A 155 4.99 -11.83 -13.86
N LYS A 156 5.56 -10.70 -13.45
CA LYS A 156 5.32 -10.09 -12.15
C LYS A 156 4.97 -8.63 -12.35
N LEU A 157 3.89 -8.19 -11.71
CA LEU A 157 3.44 -6.81 -11.77
C LEU A 157 3.58 -6.18 -10.40
N LEU A 158 4.34 -5.09 -10.33
CA LEU A 158 4.41 -4.22 -9.17
C LEU A 158 3.32 -3.16 -9.26
N VAL A 159 2.48 -3.08 -8.24
CA VAL A 159 1.48 -2.03 -8.01
C VAL A 159 2.01 -1.14 -6.89
N MET A 160 2.07 0.17 -7.14
CA MET A 160 2.52 1.15 -6.15
C MET A 160 1.49 2.25 -6.05
N ASP A 161 1.14 2.66 -4.83
CA ASP A 161 0.23 3.78 -4.62
C ASP A 161 0.97 5.08 -4.28
N SER A 162 0.22 6.19 -4.24
CA SER A 162 0.74 7.52 -3.93
C SER A 162 1.27 7.70 -2.50
N ARG A 163 1.01 6.75 -1.60
CA ARG A 163 1.54 6.74 -0.23
C ARG A 163 2.92 6.07 -0.17
N GLY A 164 3.36 5.46 -1.26
CA GLY A 164 4.59 4.68 -1.33
C GLY A 164 4.42 3.22 -0.92
N LEU A 165 3.18 2.77 -0.67
CA LEU A 165 2.90 1.36 -0.43
C LEU A 165 3.02 0.59 -1.75
N LYS A 166 3.43 -0.67 -1.62
CA LYS A 166 3.72 -1.54 -2.76
C LYS A 166 3.10 -2.91 -2.52
N VAL A 167 2.62 -3.51 -3.61
CA VAL A 167 2.24 -4.92 -3.65
C VAL A 167 2.64 -5.51 -5.00
N VAL A 168 2.96 -6.80 -5.04
CA VAL A 168 3.36 -7.54 -6.23
C VAL A 168 2.32 -8.62 -6.52
N ILE A 169 1.91 -8.70 -7.79
CA ILE A 169 1.03 -9.74 -8.30
C ILE A 169 1.86 -10.68 -9.18
N GLU A 170 1.80 -11.97 -8.92
CA GLU A 170 2.31 -12.99 -9.83
C GLU A 170 1.26 -13.30 -10.92
N LEU A 171 1.65 -13.07 -12.17
CA LEU A 171 0.80 -13.19 -13.36
C LEU A 171 1.11 -14.45 -14.18
#